data_AF-A0A1Y1ZB73-F1
#
_entry.id   AF-A0A1Y1ZB73-F1
#
_cell.length_a   1.000
_cell.length_b   1.000
_cell.length_c   1.000
_cell.angle_alpha   90.00
_cell.angle_beta   90.00
_cell.angle_gamma   90.00
#
_symmetry.space_group_name_H-M   'P 1'
#
loop_
_entity.id
_entity.type
_entity.pdbx_description
1 polymer ?
#
loop_
_entity_poly.entity_id
_entity_poly.type
_entity_poly.pdbx_seq_one_letter_code
_entity_poly.pdbx_strand_id
1 'polypeptide(L)' 'NAVLAIGFETWPYLHFRHTGWSICSIGYHPDDGRRYVDDGHGGREYSSPFGVGNIVDCGY' A
#
# COMPACT_ATOMS: atom_id res chain seq x y z
N ASN A 1 13.76 -8.44 7.60
CA ASN A 1 12.44 -8.52 6.95
C ASN A 1 12.16 -7.17 6.33
N ALA A 2 11.78 -7.11 5.05
CA ALA A 2 11.42 -5.88 4.37
C ALA A 2 9.95 -5.97 3.97
N VAL A 3 9.21 -4.87 4.11
CA VAL A 3 7.79 -4.77 3.75
C VAL A 3 7.65 -3.83 2.55
N LEU A 4 6.83 -4.22 1.58
CA LEU A 4 6.57 -3.48 0.35
C LEU A 4 5.21 -2.78 0.46
N ALA A 5 5.06 -1.61 -0.16
CA ALA A 5 3.77 -1.03 -0.48
C ALA A 5 3.81 -0.56 -1.95
N ILE A 6 2.70 -0.67 -2.67
CA ILE A 6 2.58 -0.22 -4.06
C ILE A 6 1.27 0.52 -4.28
N GLY A 7 1.29 1.59 -5.08
CA GLY A 7 0.10 2.39 -5.35
C GLY A 7 0.43 3.78 -5.88
N PHE A 8 -0.46 4.74 -5.63
CA PHE A 8 -0.41 6.10 -6.14
C PHE A 8 -0.36 7.14 -5.01
N GLU A 9 0.40 8.21 -5.23
CA GLU A 9 0.47 9.36 -4.35
C GLU A 9 0.44 10.65 -5.15
N THR A 10 -0.22 11.68 -4.62
CA THR A 10 -0.09 13.04 -5.16
C THR A 10 1.14 13.74 -4.61
N TRP A 11 1.74 14.65 -5.39
CA TRP A 11 2.77 15.55 -4.88
C TRP A 11 2.19 16.59 -3.90
N PRO A 12 2.88 16.93 -2.79
CA PRO A 12 4.16 16.40 -2.33
C PRO A 12 4.01 15.08 -1.55
N TYR A 13 4.77 14.05 -1.95
CA TYR A 13 4.77 12.75 -1.30
C TYR A 13 5.65 12.75 -0.03
N LEU A 14 5.25 11.97 0.98
CA LEU A 14 5.94 11.90 2.26
C LEU A 14 6.95 10.74 2.26
N HIS A 15 8.24 11.04 2.02
CA HIS A 15 9.32 10.05 1.90
C HIS A 15 9.51 9.09 3.09
N PHE A 16 8.95 9.42 4.25
CA PHE A 16 9.08 8.65 5.50
C PHE A 16 7.81 7.85 5.85
N ARG A 17 6.83 7.77 4.94
CA ARG A 17 5.59 7.01 5.11
C ARG A 17 5.40 6.03 3.95
N HIS A 18 4.69 4.93 4.22
CA HIS A 18 4.27 4.01 3.16
C HIS A 18 3.11 4.61 2.36
N THR A 19 3.06 4.24 1.08
CA THR A 19 1.95 4.55 0.18
C THR A 19 0.62 4.06 0.74
N GLY A 20 -0.40 4.91 0.67
CA GLY A 20 -1.74 4.70 1.21
C GLY A 20 -1.95 5.28 2.61
N TRP A 21 -0.90 5.65 3.35
CA TRP A 21 -1.01 6.16 4.73
C TRP A 21 -1.21 7.67 4.86
N SER A 22 -0.93 8.40 3.79
CA SER A 22 -0.98 9.87 3.77
C SER A 22 -2.21 10.33 3.02
N ILE A 23 -2.67 11.55 3.27
CA ILE A 23 -3.80 12.15 2.52
C ILE A 23 -3.48 12.17 1.02
N CYS A 24 -4.48 11.92 0.18
CA CYS A 24 -4.37 11.79 -1.27
C CYS A 24 -3.40 10.68 -1.73
N SER A 25 -3.43 9.53 -1.06
CA SER A 25 -2.62 8.36 -1.36
C SER A 25 -3.43 7.08 -1.26
N ILE A 26 -3.25 6.20 -2.25
CA ILE A 26 -3.82 4.85 -2.27
C ILE A 26 -2.69 3.86 -2.38
N GLY A 27 -2.66 2.85 -1.50
CA GLY A 27 -1.65 1.81 -1.50
C GLY A 27 -2.20 0.42 -1.17
N TYR A 28 -1.55 -0.60 -1.71
CA TYR A 28 -1.73 -2.00 -1.33
C TYR A 28 -0.48 -2.48 -0.60
N HIS A 29 -0.68 -3.10 0.57
CA HIS A 29 0.38 -3.62 1.43
C HIS A 29 0.29 -5.16 1.37
N PRO A 30 1.24 -5.85 0.72
CA PRO A 30 1.13 -7.28 0.49
C PRO A 30 1.41 -8.14 1.73
N ASP A 31 2.02 -7.58 2.78
CA ASP A 31 2.32 -8.30 4.01
C ASP A 31 1.07 -8.63 4.83
N ASP A 32 0.04 -7.78 4.75
CA ASP A 32 -1.27 -8.01 5.41
C ASP A 32 -2.43 -8.18 4.41
N GLY A 33 -2.18 -7.98 3.11
CA GLY A 33 -3.19 -8.10 2.07
C GLY A 33 -4.23 -6.97 2.10
N ARG A 34 -3.92 -5.84 2.74
CA ARG A 34 -4.86 -4.73 2.90
C ARG A 34 -4.60 -3.60 1.92
N ARG A 35 -5.68 -2.89 1.62
CA ARG A 35 -5.62 -1.60 0.95
C ARG A 35 -5.70 -0.47 1.96
N TYR A 36 -4.96 0.58 1.67
CA TYR A 36 -4.83 1.78 2.47
C TYR A 36 -5.21 2.96 1.58
N VAL A 37 -6.16 3.76 2.02
CA VAL A 37 -6.67 4.93 1.29
C VAL A 37 -6.73 6.06 2.29
N ASP A 38 -5.72 6.93 2.27
CA ASP A 38 -5.54 8.00 3.25
C ASP A 38 -5.61 7.49 4.71
N ASP A 39 -5.05 6.31 4.97
CA ASP A 39 -5.27 5.56 6.20
C ASP A 39 -3.94 5.12 6.83
N GLY A 40 -3.56 5.72 7.96
CA GLY A 40 -2.37 5.31 8.73
C GLY A 40 -2.64 4.33 9.86
N HIS A 41 -3.85 3.77 9.97
CA HIS A 41 -4.34 3.05 11.16
C HIS A 41 -4.56 1.55 10.96
N GLY A 42 -4.24 1.01 9.78
CA GLY A 42 -4.24 -0.44 9.55
C GLY A 42 -5.04 -0.88 8.33
N GLY A 43 -5.59 0.05 7.55
CA GLY A 43 -6.18 -0.23 6.25
C GLY A 43 -7.44 -1.08 6.33
N ARG A 44 -7.86 -1.60 5.17
CA ARG A 44 -9.06 -2.44 5.02
C ARG A 44 -8.72 -3.72 4.27
N GLU A 45 -9.36 -4.82 4.64
CA GLU A 45 -9.25 -6.08 3.92
C GLU A 45 -9.53 -5.88 2.42
N TYR A 46 -8.68 -6.51 1.60
CA TYR A 46 -8.76 -6.43 0.15
C TYR A 46 -8.39 -7.75 -0.52
N SER A 47 -7.33 -8.39 -0.05
CA SER A 47 -6.85 -9.68 -0.55
C SER A 47 -6.20 -10.49 0.58
N SER A 48 -5.76 -11.71 0.28
CA SER A 48 -4.86 -12.44 1.15
C SER A 48 -3.44 -11.84 1.11
N PRO A 49 -2.64 -12.01 2.18
CA PRO A 49 -1.22 -11.69 2.15
C PRO A 49 -0.47 -12.42 1.05
N PHE A 50 0.55 -11.78 0.49
CA PHE A 50 1.38 -12.34 -0.57
C PHE A 50 2.48 -13.22 -0.02
N GLY A 51 2.85 -14.22 -0.80
CA GLY A 51 4.01 -15.09 -0.61
C GLY A 51 4.96 -15.07 -1.80
N VAL A 52 5.98 -15.91 -1.71
CA VAL A 52 6.98 -16.09 -2.78
C VAL A 52 6.28 -16.53 -4.06
N GLY A 53 6.59 -15.85 -5.17
CA GLY A 53 6.05 -16.15 -6.50
C GLY A 53 4.75 -15.42 -6.84
N ASN A 54 4.17 -14.64 -5.92
CA ASN A 54 3.06 -13.76 -6.27
C ASN A 54 3.54 -12.56 -7.10
N ILE A 55 2.66 -12.13 -8.02
CA ILE A 55 2.89 -11.03 -8.95
C ILE A 55 1.92 -9.92 -8.58
N VAL A 56 2.42 -8.69 -8.49
CA VAL A 56 1.62 -7.49 -8.26
C VAL A 56 1.75 -6.55 -9.44
N ASP A 57 0.67 -5.85 -9.76
CA ASP A 57 0.61 -4.81 -10.77
C ASP A 57 -0.04 -3.55 -10.20
N CYS A 58 0.23 -2.41 -10.84
CA CYS A 58 -0.34 -1.12 -10.45
C CYS A 58 -0.60 -0.27 -11.70
N GLY A 59 -1.88 -0.01 -11.98
CA GLY A 59 -2.32 0.74 -13.17
C GLY A 59 -3.29 1.87 -12.83
N TYR A 60 -3.31 2.90 -13.70
CA TYR A 60 -4.20 4.05 -13.67
C TYR A 60 -5.04 4.09 -14.94
#